data_AF-A0A967T2M9-F1
#
_entry.id   AF-A0A967T2M9-F1
#
_cell.length_a   1.000
_cell.length_b   1.000
_cell.length_c   1.000
_cell.angle_alpha   90.00
_cell.angle_beta   90.00
_cell.angle_gamma   90.00
#
_symmetry.space_group_name_H-M   'P 1'
#
loop_
_entity.id
_entity.type
_entity.pdbx_description
1 polymer ?
#
loop_
_entity_poly.entity_id
_entity_poly.type
_entity_poly.pdbx_seq_one_letter_code
_entity_poly.pdbx_strand_id
1 'polypeptide(L)'
;MEKLKSCIILMIIFLISALSVLPINAQQEQPELDPEVKKLIEQTPMKKNYKESGAVILLKEGRDVVNADGTTKYTGHIVGKILDKKAKTDHNQIVIGFNSYYEDISLDYARTIRADGTIQEVSKDAIQIKTSGESSRRYTDMRRLTFSLPSLKVGSVFEYQYTERQKRPIIPDEWVAGFRF
;
A
#
# COMPACT_ATOMS: atom_id res chain seq x y z
N MET A 1 -43.24 -16.58 -49.72
CA MET A 1 -42.45 -15.32 -49.70
C MET A 1 -42.40 -14.66 -48.31
N GLU A 2 -43.39 -14.83 -47.45
CA GLU A 2 -43.39 -14.24 -46.10
C GLU A 2 -42.34 -14.82 -45.13
N LYS A 3 -42.11 -16.14 -45.15
CA LYS A 3 -41.11 -16.80 -44.29
C LYS A 3 -39.67 -16.31 -44.54
N LEU A 4 -39.36 -15.90 -45.77
CA LEU A 4 -38.03 -15.40 -46.14
C LEU A 4 -37.81 -13.96 -45.62
N LYS A 5 -38.84 -13.12 -45.64
CA LYS A 5 -38.80 -11.76 -45.06
C LYS A 5 -38.66 -11.82 -43.54
N SER A 6 -39.33 -12.78 -42.89
CA SER A 6 -39.24 -12.96 -41.44
C SER A 6 -37.86 -13.43 -40.97
N CYS A 7 -37.16 -14.29 -41.74
CA CYS A 7 -35.78 -14.68 -41.45
C CYS A 7 -34.78 -13.53 -41.64
N ILE A 8 -34.97 -12.70 -42.67
CA ILE A 8 -34.09 -11.56 -42.93
C ILE A 8 -34.23 -10.51 -41.83
N ILE A 9 -35.46 -10.25 -41.36
CA ILE A 9 -35.71 -9.34 -40.23
C ILE A 9 -35.09 -9.89 -38.93
N LEU A 10 -35.21 -11.20 -38.67
CA LEU A 10 -34.56 -11.82 -37.50
C LEU A 10 -33.02 -11.75 -37.56
N MET A 11 -32.41 -11.95 -38.74
CA MET A 11 -30.95 -11.84 -38.90
C MET A 11 -30.44 -10.41 -38.72
N ILE A 12 -31.21 -9.40 -39.18
CA ILE A 12 -30.82 -7.98 -39.02
C ILE A 12 -30.90 -7.56 -37.54
N ILE A 13 -31.90 -8.04 -36.79
CA ILE A 13 -32.00 -7.77 -35.34
C ILE A 13 -30.83 -8.41 -34.57
N PHE A 14 -30.39 -9.62 -34.97
CA PHE A 14 -29.24 -10.28 -34.35
C PHE A 14 -27.91 -9.57 -34.67
N LEU A 15 -27.77 -9.01 -35.87
CA LEU A 15 -26.58 -8.26 -36.29
C LEU A 15 -26.46 -6.90 -35.59
N ILE A 16 -27.59 -6.26 -35.25
CA ILE A 16 -27.61 -4.97 -34.53
C ILE A 16 -27.31 -5.18 -33.04
N SER A 17 -27.70 -6.32 -32.43
CA SER A 17 -27.36 -6.62 -31.03
C SER A 17 -25.87 -6.93 -30.79
N ALA A 18 -25.11 -7.26 -31.84
CA ALA A 18 -23.68 -7.53 -31.73
C ALA A 18 -22.80 -6.26 -31.77
N LEU A 19 -23.38 -5.09 -32.09
CA LEU A 19 -22.63 -3.85 -32.32
C LEU A 19 -22.65 -2.84 -31.17
N SER A 20 -23.31 -3.15 -30.04
CA SER A 20 -23.46 -2.22 -28.91
C SER A 20 -22.70 -2.63 -27.64
N VAL A 21 -21.87 -3.67 -27.67
CA VAL A 21 -20.91 -3.91 -26.59
C VAL A 21 -19.66 -3.06 -26.88
N LEU A 22 -19.77 -1.75 -26.64
CA LEU A 22 -18.56 -0.94 -26.46
C LEU A 22 -17.81 -1.59 -25.29
N PRO A 23 -16.51 -1.89 -25.41
CA PRO A 23 -15.74 -2.22 -24.23
C PRO A 23 -15.88 -1.00 -23.31
N ILE A 24 -16.45 -1.20 -22.12
CA ILE A 24 -16.27 -0.25 -21.03
C ILE A 24 -14.76 -0.18 -20.89
N ASN A 25 -14.16 0.88 -21.44
CA ASN A 25 -12.77 1.17 -21.24
C ASN A 25 -12.71 1.55 -19.77
N ALA A 26 -12.53 0.56 -18.91
CA ALA A 26 -12.08 0.74 -17.56
C ALA A 26 -10.65 1.28 -17.68
N GLN A 27 -10.53 2.55 -18.04
CA GLN A 27 -9.37 3.34 -17.71
C GLN A 27 -9.29 3.24 -16.20
N GLN A 28 -8.43 2.35 -15.71
CA GLN A 28 -8.03 2.31 -14.33
C GLN A 28 -7.57 3.74 -14.03
N GLU A 29 -8.35 4.50 -13.26
CA GLU A 29 -7.92 5.79 -12.74
C GLU A 29 -6.55 5.56 -12.10
N GLN A 30 -5.53 6.23 -12.64
CA GLN A 30 -4.21 6.13 -12.03
C GLN A 30 -4.34 6.65 -10.59
N PRO A 31 -3.75 5.94 -9.61
CA PRO A 31 -3.85 6.37 -8.22
C PRO A 31 -3.36 7.81 -8.11
N GLU A 32 -4.18 8.74 -7.64
CA GLU A 32 -3.75 10.12 -7.44
C GLU A 32 -2.86 10.21 -6.18
N LEU A 33 -1.89 11.13 -6.19
CA LEU A 33 -1.08 11.44 -5.02
C LEU A 33 -1.82 12.45 -4.13
N ASP A 34 -1.73 12.24 -2.82
CA ASP A 34 -2.16 13.26 -1.87
C ASP A 34 -1.38 14.57 -2.14
N PRO A 35 -2.06 15.74 -2.18
CA PRO A 35 -1.41 17.03 -2.43
C PRO A 35 -0.25 17.35 -1.47
N GLU A 36 -0.33 16.93 -0.20
CA GLU A 36 0.73 17.10 0.77
C GLU A 36 1.95 16.24 0.41
N VAL A 37 1.72 14.96 0.08
CA VAL A 37 2.78 14.05 -0.37
C VAL A 37 3.47 14.60 -1.62
N LYS A 38 2.69 15.09 -2.59
CA LYS A 38 3.23 15.73 -3.79
C LYS A 38 4.12 16.92 -3.45
N LYS A 39 3.66 17.81 -2.58
CA LYS A 39 4.41 18.98 -2.10
C LYS A 39 5.71 18.57 -1.41
N LEU A 40 5.68 17.56 -0.53
CA LEU A 40 6.87 17.05 0.15
C LEU A 40 7.92 16.53 -0.85
N ILE A 41 7.47 15.79 -1.88
CA ILE A 41 8.36 15.27 -2.93
C ILE A 41 9.01 16.40 -3.71
N GLU A 42 8.24 17.41 -4.11
CA GLU A 42 8.72 18.58 -4.87
C GLU A 42 9.72 19.43 -4.08
N GLN A 43 9.50 19.57 -2.76
CA GLN A 43 10.36 20.33 -1.86
C GLN A 43 11.64 19.56 -1.45
N THR A 44 11.70 18.26 -1.72
CA THR A 44 12.83 17.43 -1.30
C THR A 44 14.08 17.73 -2.14
N PRO A 45 15.16 18.25 -1.54
CA PRO A 45 16.37 18.56 -2.28
C PRO A 45 17.07 17.33 -2.85
N MET A 46 17.89 17.54 -3.88
CA MET A 46 18.72 16.49 -4.47
C MET A 46 19.79 15.98 -3.48
N LYS A 47 20.28 14.76 -3.71
CA LYS A 47 21.30 14.04 -2.88
C LYS A 47 22.47 14.90 -2.39
N LYS A 48 22.89 15.92 -3.15
CA LYS A 48 23.97 16.86 -2.77
C LYS A 48 23.77 17.46 -1.37
N ASN A 49 22.53 17.55 -0.90
CA ASN A 49 22.18 18.11 0.41
C ASN A 49 22.16 17.08 1.54
N TYR A 50 22.36 15.79 1.24
CA TYR A 50 22.34 14.67 2.19
C TYR A 50 23.57 13.77 2.01
N LYS A 51 24.76 14.31 2.33
CA LYS A 51 26.06 13.69 1.99
C LYS A 51 26.24 12.26 2.53
N GLU A 52 25.57 11.90 3.64
CA GLU A 52 25.74 10.62 4.32
C GLU A 52 24.48 9.75 4.36
N SER A 53 23.35 10.22 3.82
CA SER A 53 22.07 9.49 3.90
C SER A 53 21.75 8.77 2.60
N GLY A 54 21.55 7.46 2.68
CA GLY A 54 21.14 6.66 1.52
C GLY A 54 19.66 6.83 1.15
N ALA A 55 18.82 7.25 2.10
CA ALA A 55 17.42 7.63 1.90
C ALA A 55 17.04 8.79 2.82
N VAL A 56 15.96 9.49 2.49
CA VAL A 56 15.36 10.55 3.32
C VAL A 56 13.89 10.21 3.53
N ILE A 57 13.45 10.19 4.79
CA ILE A 57 12.04 10.06 5.13
C ILE A 57 11.41 11.45 5.02
N LEU A 58 10.42 11.59 4.14
CA LEU A 58 9.72 12.85 3.86
C LEU A 58 8.53 13.03 4.81
N LEU A 59 7.87 11.92 5.13
CA LEU A 59 6.73 11.85 6.03
C LEU A 59 6.80 10.56 6.84
N LYS A 60 6.49 10.68 8.12
CA LYS A 60 6.17 9.56 9.01
C LYS A 60 5.07 10.02 9.95
N GLU A 61 3.84 9.75 9.57
CA GLU A 61 2.65 10.03 10.38
C GLU A 61 2.19 8.73 11.07
N GLY A 62 1.84 8.85 12.35
CA GLY A 62 1.14 7.82 13.11
C GLY A 62 -0.14 8.40 13.68
N ARG A 63 -1.26 7.71 13.53
CA ARG A 63 -2.57 8.10 14.06
C ARG A 63 -3.15 6.99 14.91
N ASP A 64 -3.35 7.27 16.19
CA ASP A 64 -4.04 6.39 17.13
C ASP A 64 -5.47 6.86 17.36
N VAL A 65 -6.42 5.95 17.20
CA VAL A 65 -7.81 6.12 17.63
C VAL A 65 -8.08 5.14 18.76
N VAL A 66 -8.42 5.66 19.94
CA VAL A 66 -8.74 4.87 21.13
C VAL A 66 -10.26 4.71 21.24
N ASN A 67 -10.72 3.47 21.24
CA ASN A 67 -12.14 3.14 21.41
C ASN A 67 -12.52 3.17 22.90
N ALA A 68 -13.84 3.21 23.16
CA ALA A 68 -14.37 3.23 24.53
C ALA A 68 -14.04 1.95 25.33
N ASP A 69 -13.75 0.84 24.66
CA ASP A 69 -13.36 -0.45 25.28
C ASP A 69 -11.84 -0.56 25.52
N GLY A 70 -11.08 0.53 25.31
CA GLY A 70 -9.63 0.58 25.48
C GLY A 70 -8.84 0.00 24.31
N THR A 71 -9.49 -0.58 23.30
CA THR A 71 -8.80 -1.05 22.08
C THR A 71 -8.39 0.13 21.19
N THR A 72 -7.31 -0.04 20.43
CA THR A 72 -6.81 0.97 19.52
C THR A 72 -6.91 0.57 18.05
N LYS A 73 -7.04 1.58 17.20
CA LYS A 73 -6.70 1.49 15.78
C LYS A 73 -5.54 2.44 15.51
N TYR A 74 -4.39 1.88 15.13
CA TYR A 74 -3.24 2.64 14.68
C TYR A 74 -3.19 2.67 13.16
N THR A 75 -2.91 3.84 12.57
CA THR A 75 -2.62 4.00 11.14
C THR A 75 -1.24 4.62 10.97
N GLY A 76 -0.34 3.95 10.27
CA GLY A 76 0.99 4.45 9.96
C GLY A 76 1.12 4.82 8.49
N HIS A 77 1.51 6.06 8.17
CA HIS A 77 1.74 6.56 6.81
C HIS A 77 3.17 7.05 6.64
N ILE A 78 3.91 6.42 5.73
CA ILE A 78 5.34 6.67 5.52
C ILE A 78 5.58 7.03 4.06
N VAL A 79 6.36 8.09 3.84
CA VAL A 79 6.87 8.51 2.53
C VAL A 79 8.39 8.67 2.63
N GLY A 80 9.16 8.08 1.71
CA GLY A 80 10.61 8.22 1.70
C GLY A 80 11.23 8.21 0.31
N LYS A 81 12.33 8.94 0.13
CA LYS A 81 13.06 9.07 -1.14
C LYS A 81 14.37 8.30 -1.08
N ILE A 82 14.63 7.48 -2.10
CA ILE A 82 15.87 6.71 -2.24
C ILE A 82 16.95 7.57 -2.90
N LEU A 83 18.11 7.72 -2.26
CA LEU A 83 19.23 8.53 -2.74
C LEU A 83 20.42 7.70 -3.24
N ASP A 84 20.50 6.42 -2.88
CA ASP A 84 21.57 5.54 -3.36
C ASP A 84 21.18 4.07 -3.53
N LYS A 85 22.14 3.30 -4.05
CA LYS A 85 21.95 1.87 -4.33
C LYS A 85 21.81 1.03 -3.05
N LYS A 86 22.47 1.43 -1.96
CA LYS A 86 22.41 0.68 -0.69
C LYS A 86 21.02 0.80 -0.09
N ALA A 87 20.50 2.02 0.02
CA ALA A 87 19.15 2.27 0.52
C ALA A 87 18.09 1.63 -0.38
N LYS A 88 18.28 1.62 -1.71
CA LYS A 88 17.41 0.86 -2.62
C LYS A 88 17.32 -0.62 -2.21
N THR A 89 18.45 -1.23 -1.87
CA THR A 89 18.49 -2.63 -1.42
C THR A 89 17.83 -2.79 -0.06
N ASP A 90 18.16 -1.92 0.90
CA ASP A 90 17.62 -1.96 2.26
C ASP A 90 16.08 -1.76 2.30
N HIS A 91 15.53 -0.98 1.37
CA HIS A 91 14.09 -0.66 1.31
C HIS A 91 13.34 -1.44 0.22
N ASN A 92 14.00 -2.36 -0.50
CA ASN A 92 13.33 -3.13 -1.56
C ASN A 92 12.19 -4.00 -1.01
N GLN A 93 12.36 -4.49 0.23
CA GLN A 93 11.34 -5.21 0.97
C GLN A 93 11.08 -4.49 2.28
N ILE A 94 9.82 -4.16 2.54
CA ILE A 94 9.37 -3.58 3.79
C ILE A 94 8.87 -4.70 4.69
N VAL A 95 9.20 -4.59 5.98
CA VAL A 95 8.84 -5.57 7.01
C VAL A 95 8.23 -4.81 8.17
N ILE A 96 6.98 -5.12 8.50
CA ILE A 96 6.25 -4.54 9.63
C ILE A 96 5.94 -5.65 10.61
N GLY A 97 6.56 -5.58 11.79
CA GLY A 97 6.36 -6.54 12.87
C GLY A 97 5.11 -6.20 13.67
N PHE A 98 4.34 -7.22 14.05
CA PHE A 98 3.14 -7.06 14.88
C PHE A 98 2.94 -8.29 15.77
N ASN A 99 2.19 -8.14 16.86
CA ASN A 99 1.84 -9.24 17.74
C ASN A 99 0.41 -9.73 17.45
N SER A 100 0.29 -10.85 16.75
CA SER A 100 -0.99 -11.40 16.31
C SER A 100 -1.94 -11.83 17.42
N TYR A 101 -1.45 -11.95 18.67
CA TYR A 101 -2.31 -12.15 19.83
C TYR A 101 -3.14 -10.90 20.14
N TYR A 102 -2.51 -9.72 20.09
CA TYR A 102 -3.15 -8.45 20.44
C TYR A 102 -3.82 -7.77 19.26
N GLU A 103 -3.27 -7.88 18.05
CA GLU A 103 -3.68 -7.07 16.90
C GLU A 103 -3.77 -7.86 15.60
N ASP A 104 -4.58 -7.35 14.68
CA ASP A 104 -4.52 -7.66 13.25
C ASP A 104 -3.86 -6.50 12.51
N ILE A 105 -3.21 -6.79 11.38
CA ILE A 105 -2.58 -5.79 10.53
C ILE A 105 -3.05 -5.94 9.08
N SER A 106 -3.25 -4.81 8.40
CA SER A 106 -3.49 -4.74 6.96
C SER A 106 -2.58 -3.70 6.32
N LEU A 107 -2.11 -3.99 5.10
CA LEU A 107 -1.52 -2.97 4.24
C LEU A 107 -2.67 -2.29 3.48
N ASP A 108 -2.87 -1.00 3.71
CA ASP A 108 -3.95 -0.24 3.07
C ASP A 108 -3.57 0.03 1.61
N TYR A 109 -2.35 0.49 1.40
CA TYR A 109 -1.70 0.59 0.09
C TYR A 109 -0.17 0.67 0.25
N ALA A 110 0.55 0.35 -0.82
CA ALA A 110 1.97 0.65 -0.95
C ALA A 110 2.30 0.89 -2.42
N ARG A 111 3.19 1.84 -2.70
CA ARG A 111 3.51 2.26 -4.07
C ARG A 111 4.91 2.84 -4.18
N THR A 112 5.45 2.72 -5.40
CA THR A 112 6.65 3.43 -5.83
C THR A 112 6.24 4.57 -6.77
N ILE A 113 6.75 5.76 -6.50
CA ILE A 113 6.54 6.97 -7.29
C ILE A 113 7.86 7.30 -7.97
N ARG A 114 7.87 7.27 -9.30
CA ARG A 114 9.05 7.53 -10.11
C ARG A 114 9.28 9.04 -10.25
N ALA A 115 10.48 9.42 -10.66
CA ALA A 115 10.84 10.82 -10.88
C ALA A 115 10.01 11.51 -11.98
N ASP A 116 9.44 10.73 -12.91
CA ASP A 116 8.51 11.18 -13.95
C ASP A 116 7.06 11.30 -13.46
N GLY A 117 6.78 11.01 -12.18
CA GLY A 117 5.44 11.02 -11.59
C GLY A 117 4.67 9.72 -11.76
N THR A 118 5.20 8.72 -12.47
CA THR A 118 4.53 7.42 -12.65
C THR A 118 4.43 6.69 -11.33
N ILE A 119 3.23 6.17 -11.03
CA ILE A 119 2.93 5.44 -9.80
C ILE A 119 2.77 3.96 -10.11
N GLN A 120 3.43 3.12 -9.33
CA GLN A 120 3.31 1.67 -9.40
C GLN A 120 2.96 1.11 -8.04
N GLU A 121 1.75 0.57 -7.91
CA GLU A 121 1.27 -0.03 -6.67
C GLU A 121 1.79 -1.46 -6.48
N VAL A 122 1.96 -1.83 -5.22
CA VAL A 122 2.19 -3.20 -4.77
C VAL A 122 0.92 -4.01 -5.03
N SER A 123 1.06 -5.14 -5.73
CA SER A 123 -0.06 -6.08 -5.91
C SER A 123 -0.44 -6.70 -4.56
N LYS A 124 -1.75 -6.90 -4.34
CA LYS A 124 -2.27 -7.56 -3.14
C LYS A 124 -1.66 -8.94 -2.91
N ASP A 125 -1.40 -9.69 -3.99
CA ASP A 125 -0.83 -11.04 -3.93
C ASP A 125 0.66 -11.05 -3.54
N ALA A 126 1.32 -9.89 -3.57
CA ALA A 126 2.71 -9.74 -3.15
C ALA A 126 2.85 -9.47 -1.64
N ILE A 127 1.74 -9.29 -0.93
CA ILE A 127 1.71 -9.06 0.52
C ILE A 127 1.72 -10.41 1.24
N GLN A 128 2.65 -10.59 2.16
CA GLN A 128 2.83 -11.85 2.88
C GLN A 128 2.88 -11.61 4.38
N ILE A 129 2.06 -12.34 5.14
CA ILE A 129 2.16 -12.41 6.59
C ILE A 129 2.89 -13.70 6.96
N LYS A 130 3.99 -13.59 7.72
CA LYS A 130 4.83 -14.71 8.13
C LYS A 130 5.04 -14.72 9.63
N THR A 131 5.29 -15.90 10.18
CA THR A 131 5.84 -16.04 11.54
C THR A 131 7.23 -15.42 11.60
N SER A 132 7.49 -14.63 12.63
CA SER A 132 8.84 -14.12 12.90
C SER A 132 9.75 -15.31 13.22
N GLY A 133 10.61 -15.70 12.28
CA GLY A 133 11.67 -16.68 12.54
C GLY A 133 12.57 -16.15 13.64
N GLU A 134 12.86 -16.99 14.64
CA GLU A 134 13.55 -16.68 15.91
C GLU A 134 12.71 -16.12 17.06
N SER A 135 11.37 -16.20 17.02
CA SER A 135 10.68 -16.24 18.30
C SER A 135 11.19 -17.47 19.06
N SER A 136 11.92 -17.28 20.15
CA SER A 136 12.13 -18.35 21.15
C SER A 136 10.80 -19.10 21.33
N ARG A 137 10.79 -20.40 21.66
CA ARG A 137 9.54 -21.19 21.83
C ARG A 137 8.45 -20.51 22.68
N ARG A 138 8.78 -19.44 23.40
CA ARG A 138 7.91 -18.57 24.22
C ARG A 138 7.17 -17.44 23.47
N TYR A 139 7.60 -16.97 22.29
CA TYR A 139 7.02 -15.79 21.61
C TYR A 139 6.34 -16.11 20.28
N THR A 140 5.47 -17.13 20.28
CA THR A 140 4.86 -17.70 19.08
C THR A 140 3.91 -16.77 18.33
N ASP A 141 3.51 -15.65 18.92
CA ASP A 141 2.50 -14.75 18.36
C ASP A 141 3.10 -13.58 17.55
N MET A 142 4.42 -13.46 17.55
CA MET A 142 5.10 -12.47 16.72
C MET A 142 5.00 -12.84 15.24
N ARG A 143 4.50 -11.90 14.44
CA ARG A 143 4.32 -12.03 12.99
C ARG A 143 4.96 -10.83 12.29
N ARG A 144 5.17 -10.96 10.98
CA ARG A 144 5.67 -9.91 10.09
C ARG A 144 4.76 -9.82 8.88
N LEU A 145 4.19 -8.64 8.63
CA LEU A 145 3.66 -8.28 7.32
C LEU A 145 4.82 -7.82 6.44
N THR A 146 4.92 -8.37 5.24
CA THR A 146 6.04 -8.13 4.33
C THR A 146 5.53 -7.89 2.92
N PHE A 147 6.15 -6.96 2.20
CA PHE A 147 5.87 -6.68 0.80
C PHE A 147 7.10 -6.10 0.11
N SER A 148 7.16 -6.25 -1.22
CA SER A 148 8.26 -5.72 -2.03
C SER A 148 7.78 -4.56 -2.88
N LEU A 149 8.56 -3.47 -2.91
CA LEU A 149 8.22 -2.28 -3.67
C LEU A 149 8.57 -2.46 -5.15
N PRO A 150 7.60 -2.36 -6.08
CA PRO A 150 7.86 -2.57 -7.50
C PRO A 150 8.68 -1.43 -8.09
N SER A 151 9.58 -1.74 -9.02
CA SER A 151 10.33 -0.73 -9.80
C SER A 151 11.11 0.30 -8.96
N LEU A 152 11.47 -0.01 -7.70
CA LEU A 152 12.21 0.89 -6.83
C LEU A 152 13.61 1.18 -7.40
N LYS A 153 13.92 2.45 -7.64
CA LYS A 153 15.21 2.93 -8.18
C LYS A 153 15.73 4.10 -7.36
N VAL A 154 17.03 4.41 -7.54
CA VAL A 154 17.60 5.66 -7.04
C VAL A 154 16.82 6.84 -7.62
N GLY A 155 16.44 7.78 -6.77
CA GLY A 155 15.60 8.93 -7.09
C GLY A 155 14.10 8.66 -6.99
N SER A 156 13.67 7.39 -6.87
CA SER A 156 12.26 7.07 -6.62
C SER A 156 11.86 7.41 -5.19
N VAL A 157 10.57 7.67 -5.02
CA VAL A 157 9.91 7.79 -3.72
C VAL A 157 9.11 6.52 -3.48
N PHE A 158 9.14 6.00 -2.26
CA PHE A 158 8.23 4.98 -1.79
C PHE A 158 7.21 5.60 -0.87
N GLU A 159 5.99 5.06 -0.89
CA GLU A 159 4.93 5.43 0.02
C GLU A 159 4.17 4.17 0.41
N TYR A 160 3.80 4.07 1.68
CA TYR A 160 2.87 3.04 2.13
C TYR A 160 2.08 3.50 3.35
N GLN A 161 0.89 2.94 3.48
CA GLN A 161 0.06 3.06 4.66
C GLN A 161 -0.39 1.68 5.12
N TYR A 162 -0.35 1.47 6.44
CA TYR A 162 -0.86 0.26 7.07
C TYR A 162 -1.72 0.61 8.28
N THR A 163 -2.65 -0.30 8.57
CA THR A 163 -3.54 -0.21 9.73
C THR A 163 -3.29 -1.39 10.65
N GLU A 164 -3.10 -1.12 11.93
CA GLU A 164 -3.14 -2.12 13.01
C GLU A 164 -4.44 -1.94 13.80
N ARG A 165 -5.15 -3.04 14.06
CA ARG A 165 -6.39 -3.06 14.83
C ARG A 165 -6.22 -3.98 16.02
N GLN A 166 -6.29 -3.40 17.21
CA GLN A 166 -6.25 -4.16 18.43
C GLN A 166 -7.55 -4.95 18.61
N LYS A 167 -7.41 -6.26 18.83
CA LYS A 167 -8.52 -7.18 19.13
C LYS A 167 -8.79 -7.29 20.62
N ARG A 168 -7.79 -6.98 21.45
CA ARG A 168 -7.87 -7.05 22.91
C ARG A 168 -6.89 -6.06 23.56
N PRO A 169 -7.27 -5.42 24.67
CA PRO A 169 -6.37 -4.51 25.37
C PRO A 169 -5.12 -5.25 25.88
N ILE A 170 -3.99 -4.55 25.93
CA ILE A 170 -2.73 -5.11 26.47
C ILE A 170 -2.83 -5.20 28.00
N ILE A 171 -3.40 -4.17 28.62
CA ILE A 171 -3.74 -4.11 30.04
C ILE A 171 -5.25 -3.87 30.12
N PRO A 172 -6.03 -4.71 30.82
CA PRO A 172 -7.47 -4.49 30.98
C PRO A 172 -7.77 -3.09 31.49
N ASP A 173 -8.78 -2.43 30.89
CA ASP A 173 -9.27 -1.09 31.23
C ASP A 173 -8.25 0.06 31.08
N GLU A 174 -7.08 -0.20 30.51
CA GLU A 174 -6.01 0.79 30.34
C GLU A 174 -5.58 0.92 28.88
N TRP A 175 -5.35 2.16 28.45
CA TRP A 175 -4.76 2.43 27.15
C TRP A 175 -3.23 2.38 27.23
N VAL A 176 -2.63 1.60 26.32
CA VAL A 176 -1.16 1.49 26.21
C VAL A 176 -0.74 1.94 24.82
N ALA A 177 0.16 2.91 24.76
CA ALA A 177 0.83 3.35 23.53
C ALA A 177 2.32 3.02 23.56
N GLY A 178 2.86 2.71 22.39
CA GLY A 178 4.31 2.61 22.17
C GLY A 178 4.73 3.60 21.09
N PHE A 179 5.64 4.52 21.42
CA PHE A 179 6.20 5.41 20.41
C PHE A 179 7.13 4.62 19.49
N ARG A 180 6.80 4.54 18.20
CA ARG A 180 7.61 3.87 17.17
C ARG A 180 8.48 4.91 16.44
N PHE A 181 9.66 5.21 17.00
CA PHE A 181 10.63 6.15 16.42
C PHE A 181 11.16 5.71 15.05
#